data_AF-A0A3E2MPR6-F1
#
_entry.id   AF-A0A3E2MPR6-F1
#
_cell.length_a   1.000
_cell.length_b   1.000
_cell.length_c   1.000
_cell.angle_alpha   90.00
_cell.angle_beta   90.00
_cell.angle_gamma   90.00
#
_symmetry.space_group_name_H-M   'P 1'
#
loop_
_entity.id
_entity.type
_entity.pdbx_description
1 polymer ?
#
loop_
_entity_poly.entity_id
_entity_poly.type
_entity_poly.pdbx_seq_one_letter_code
_entity_poly.pdbx_strand_id
1 'polypeptide(L)'
;MQRPVETSEDVPYYRLVLRGCSQLCFQSNALTGLFFLAAVLVASPIAAAYFLVAAIMAPAGRMLLGERGPVLATGLPGLNPCLIALSLPVFFRTSWTDVGMWGVLVVCVVITVVLVRLLVAALPFPILAFPFLIVFWGLYALAPHLDVLRPAASGPPAGAAFHPISAVLLSLGQALFSPSIWSGLLFLAGILLSSWRHAVLAFLGATIGTAVSYYYGDVHSMNVNSGLYGFNGVLTAVAVYALCGGKLRLAILGALVATILTPAIAAVGLQTVSAPFVFTTWLVLALGWIEQQWFDVPAPAIAGVPMVKSGGSSDIEHNPQGDAHMSSPPNSIVFSNLLERVKNLRAIDDWTAFRPGVTAHWLYTEGNGGPAAVLLRYEPGARVAEHEHVGYEHLFILEGDQFDEHGSYPQGSFVINPPGTRHSPGSVGGCVALLIYEKAVRFLCDE
;
A
#
# COMPACT_ATOMS: atom_id res chain seq x y z
N MET A 1 1.21 -21.31 -8.26
CA MET A 1 1.47 -20.57 -9.52
C MET A 1 1.15 -19.10 -9.29
N GLN A 2 2.16 -18.25 -9.07
CA GLN A 2 1.97 -16.80 -9.18
C GLN A 2 1.72 -16.49 -10.66
N ARG A 3 0.59 -15.83 -10.97
CA ARG A 3 0.36 -15.34 -12.33
C ARG A 3 1.48 -14.35 -12.69
N PRO A 4 2.01 -14.39 -13.92
CA PRO A 4 2.99 -13.40 -14.36
C PRO A 4 2.44 -11.98 -14.15
N VAL A 5 3.30 -11.06 -13.74
CA VAL A 5 2.94 -9.65 -13.55
C VAL A 5 2.60 -9.06 -14.92
N GLU A 6 1.32 -8.79 -15.17
CA GLU A 6 0.86 -8.18 -16.42
C GLU A 6 1.55 -6.82 -16.62
N THR A 7 2.12 -6.61 -17.80
CA THR A 7 2.58 -5.28 -18.21
C THR A 7 1.51 -4.58 -19.04
N SER A 8 1.63 -3.27 -19.23
CA SER A 8 0.67 -2.51 -20.05
C SER A 8 0.63 -2.95 -21.51
N GLU A 9 1.68 -3.63 -21.99
CA GLU A 9 1.73 -4.16 -23.36
C GLU A 9 0.88 -5.44 -23.50
N ASP A 10 0.70 -6.19 -22.41
CA ASP A 10 -0.10 -7.42 -22.38
C ASP A 10 -1.59 -7.15 -22.17
N VAL A 11 -1.94 -5.93 -21.73
CA VAL A 11 -3.32 -5.57 -21.35
C VAL A 11 -3.98 -4.79 -22.48
N PRO A 12 -5.10 -5.30 -23.04
CA PRO A 12 -5.85 -4.57 -24.05
C PRO A 12 -6.24 -3.17 -23.56
N TYR A 13 -6.15 -2.17 -24.44
CA TYR A 13 -6.33 -0.77 -24.07
C TYR A 13 -7.68 -0.50 -23.38
N TYR A 14 -8.78 -1.10 -23.85
CA TYR A 14 -10.09 -0.94 -23.20
C TYR A 14 -10.10 -1.42 -21.75
N ARG A 15 -9.27 -2.42 -21.41
CA ARG A 15 -9.13 -2.92 -20.04
C ARG A 15 -8.32 -1.95 -19.19
N LEU A 16 -7.34 -1.22 -19.75
CA LEU A 16 -6.66 -0.11 -19.07
C LEU A 16 -7.63 1.01 -18.73
N VAL A 17 -8.50 1.39 -19.67
CA VAL A 17 -9.55 2.40 -19.48
C VAL A 17 -10.47 2.02 -18.33
N LEU A 18 -11.03 0.80 -18.36
CA LEU A 18 -11.94 0.33 -17.32
C LEU A 18 -11.25 0.14 -15.97
N ARG A 19 -10.01 -0.38 -15.93
CA ARG A 19 -9.23 -0.43 -14.68
C ARG A 19 -8.98 0.98 -14.14
N GLY A 20 -8.75 1.97 -14.99
CA GLY A 20 -8.65 3.38 -14.58
C GLY A 20 -9.90 3.88 -13.87
N CYS A 21 -11.08 3.51 -14.35
CA CYS A 21 -12.35 3.82 -13.68
C CYS A 21 -12.46 3.16 -12.30
N SER A 22 -11.96 1.93 -12.12
CA SER A 22 -12.09 1.22 -10.84
C SER A 22 -11.14 1.75 -9.75
N GLN A 23 -10.10 2.49 -10.13
CA GLN A 23 -9.10 3.01 -9.20
C GLN A 23 -9.65 4.08 -8.25
N LEU A 24 -10.82 4.68 -8.55
CA LEU A 24 -11.50 5.63 -7.69
C LEU A 24 -11.76 5.10 -6.27
N CYS A 25 -11.76 3.77 -6.11
CA CYS A 25 -11.77 3.13 -4.80
C CYS A 25 -10.70 2.02 -4.71
N PHE A 26 -9.51 2.24 -5.26
CA PHE A 26 -8.34 1.36 -5.16
C PHE A 26 -8.55 -0.06 -5.70
N GLN A 27 -9.39 -0.22 -6.73
CA GLN A 27 -9.60 -1.50 -7.40
C GLN A 27 -8.86 -1.51 -8.75
N SER A 28 -8.22 -2.63 -9.09
CA SER A 28 -7.55 -2.86 -10.37
C SER A 28 -8.34 -3.88 -11.22
N ASN A 29 -9.65 -3.66 -11.38
CA ASN A 29 -10.59 -4.61 -11.97
C ASN A 29 -11.50 -3.94 -13.00
N ALA A 30 -11.47 -4.41 -14.25
CA ALA A 30 -12.24 -3.80 -15.33
C ALA A 30 -13.77 -3.94 -15.18
N LEU A 31 -14.26 -5.03 -14.58
CA LEU A 31 -15.69 -5.17 -14.29
C LEU A 31 -16.13 -4.18 -13.21
N THR A 32 -15.34 -3.99 -12.16
CA THR A 32 -15.59 -2.92 -11.18
C THR A 32 -15.65 -1.56 -11.84
N GLY A 33 -14.76 -1.29 -12.80
CA GLY A 33 -14.74 -0.05 -13.56
C GLY A 33 -15.98 0.16 -14.41
N LEU A 34 -16.49 -0.91 -15.03
CA LEU A 34 -17.75 -0.88 -15.77
C LEU A 34 -18.93 -0.57 -14.85
N PHE A 35 -18.97 -1.16 -13.65
CA PHE A 35 -19.98 -0.86 -12.64
C PHE A 35 -19.90 0.59 -12.15
N PHE A 36 -18.71 1.14 -11.98
CA PHE A 36 -18.54 2.55 -11.60
C PHE A 36 -18.99 3.49 -12.73
N LEU A 37 -18.69 3.16 -13.98
CA LEU A 37 -19.18 3.91 -15.13
C LEU A 37 -20.71 3.86 -15.21
N ALA A 38 -21.32 2.69 -15.00
CA ALA A 38 -22.77 2.54 -14.93
C ALA A 38 -23.38 3.32 -13.75
N ALA A 39 -22.73 3.31 -12.58
CA ALA A 39 -23.15 4.06 -11.40
C ALA A 39 -23.23 5.58 -11.69
N VAL A 40 -22.23 6.12 -12.38
CA VAL A 40 -22.21 7.53 -12.80
C VAL A 40 -23.26 7.78 -13.89
N LEU A 41 -23.39 6.88 -14.87
CA LEU A 41 -24.33 7.01 -15.99
C LEU A 41 -25.79 7.12 -15.53
N VAL A 42 -26.17 6.31 -14.53
CA VAL A 42 -27.53 6.34 -13.96
C VAL A 42 -27.83 7.66 -13.26
N ALA A 43 -26.82 8.31 -12.67
CA ALA A 43 -27.00 9.61 -12.00
C ALA A 43 -26.92 10.79 -12.99
N SER A 44 -25.97 10.77 -13.92
CA SER A 44 -25.72 11.86 -14.85
C SER A 44 -25.01 11.36 -16.12
N PRO A 45 -25.71 11.29 -17.26
CA PRO A 45 -25.12 10.87 -18.53
C PRO A 45 -23.95 11.74 -19.00
N ILE A 46 -24.00 13.06 -18.74
CA ILE A 46 -22.89 13.96 -19.11
C ILE A 46 -21.66 13.73 -18.22
N ALA A 47 -21.84 13.45 -16.93
CA ALA A 47 -20.73 13.10 -16.04
C ALA A 47 -20.08 11.78 -16.45
N ALA A 48 -20.88 10.79 -16.87
CA ALA A 48 -20.34 9.53 -17.38
C ALA A 48 -19.55 9.72 -18.68
N ALA A 49 -19.97 10.64 -19.55
CA ALA A 49 -19.22 10.98 -20.76
C ALA A 49 -17.88 11.66 -20.43
N TYR A 50 -17.87 12.61 -19.48
CA TYR A 50 -16.64 13.26 -19.00
C TYR A 50 -15.68 12.23 -18.39
N PHE A 51 -16.22 11.35 -17.55
CA PHE A 51 -15.47 10.27 -16.91
C PHE A 51 -14.84 9.33 -17.95
N LEU A 52 -15.59 8.94 -18.99
CA LEU A 52 -15.08 8.08 -20.06
C LEU A 52 -13.97 8.77 -20.87
N VAL A 53 -14.11 10.06 -21.20
CA VAL A 53 -13.06 10.82 -21.89
C VAL A 53 -11.77 10.83 -21.07
N ALA A 54 -11.86 11.12 -19.77
CA ALA A 54 -10.68 11.10 -18.91
C ALA A 54 -10.07 9.70 -18.75
N ALA A 55 -10.91 8.66 -18.63
CA ALA A 55 -10.48 7.27 -18.51
C ALA A 55 -9.74 6.78 -19.77
N ILE A 56 -10.09 7.30 -20.96
CA ILE A 56 -9.37 7.06 -22.21
C ILE A 56 -8.08 7.88 -22.23
N MET A 57 -8.16 9.18 -22.00
CA MET A 57 -7.02 10.09 -22.12
C MET A 57 -5.90 9.78 -21.11
N ALA A 58 -6.23 9.34 -19.89
CA ALA A 58 -5.24 9.11 -18.84
C ALA A 58 -4.18 8.06 -19.21
N PRO A 59 -4.52 6.80 -19.56
CA PRO A 59 -3.51 5.83 -19.99
C PRO A 59 -2.82 6.26 -21.29
N ALA A 60 -3.52 6.86 -22.26
CA ALA A 60 -2.89 7.36 -23.48
C ALA A 60 -1.82 8.43 -23.19
N GLY A 61 -2.14 9.42 -22.34
CA GLY A 61 -1.22 10.47 -21.94
C GLY A 61 0.02 9.92 -21.26
N ARG A 62 -0.10 8.89 -20.41
CA ARG A 62 1.05 8.22 -19.77
C ARG A 62 1.92 7.47 -20.78
N MET A 63 1.30 6.78 -21.74
CA MET A 63 2.02 6.09 -22.82
C MET A 63 2.79 7.08 -23.71
N LEU A 64 2.18 8.23 -24.05
CA LEU A 64 2.83 9.30 -24.80
C LEU A 64 4.02 9.92 -24.03
N LEU A 65 3.94 9.94 -22.72
CA LEU A 65 5.01 10.37 -21.83
C LEU A 65 6.13 9.33 -21.68
N GLY A 66 6.06 8.20 -22.40
CA GLY A 66 7.06 7.14 -22.44
C GLY A 66 6.90 6.08 -21.36
N GLU A 67 5.82 6.11 -20.58
CA GLU A 67 5.62 5.16 -19.49
C GLU A 67 4.96 3.88 -19.97
N ARG A 68 5.60 2.76 -19.62
CA ARG A 68 5.11 1.40 -19.83
C ARG A 68 5.39 0.59 -18.58
N GLY A 69 4.57 -0.43 -18.32
CA GLY A 69 4.83 -1.41 -17.27
C GLY A 69 3.68 -1.70 -16.31
N PRO A 70 3.96 -2.37 -15.18
CA PRO A 70 2.94 -2.93 -14.30
C PRO A 70 2.00 -1.89 -13.68
N VAL A 71 2.53 -0.71 -13.31
CA VAL A 71 1.72 0.36 -12.72
C VAL A 71 0.64 0.84 -13.70
N LEU A 72 1.00 1.04 -14.97
CA LEU A 72 0.03 1.40 -16.00
C LEU A 72 -0.99 0.28 -16.22
N ALA A 73 -0.56 -1.00 -16.18
CA ALA A 73 -1.43 -2.17 -16.29
C ALA A 73 -2.53 -2.24 -15.21
N THR A 74 -2.26 -1.69 -14.01
CA THR A 74 -3.28 -1.61 -12.94
C THR A 74 -4.37 -0.57 -13.21
N GLY A 75 -4.17 0.34 -14.17
CA GLY A 75 -5.05 1.49 -14.40
C GLY A 75 -4.86 2.64 -13.39
N LEU A 76 -3.95 2.54 -12.42
CA LEU A 76 -3.70 3.57 -11.40
C LEU A 76 -3.59 5.01 -11.95
N PRO A 77 -2.96 5.26 -13.11
CA PRO A 77 -2.91 6.62 -13.65
C PRO A 77 -4.26 7.24 -13.99
N GLY A 78 -5.33 6.45 -14.10
CA GLY A 78 -6.69 6.92 -14.30
C GLY A 78 -7.32 7.59 -13.07
N LEU A 79 -6.85 7.30 -11.85
CA LEU A 79 -7.47 7.77 -10.60
C LEU A 79 -7.72 9.28 -10.59
N ASN A 80 -6.66 10.08 -10.68
CA ASN A 80 -6.77 11.54 -10.53
C ASN A 80 -7.46 12.22 -11.73
N PRO A 81 -7.12 11.89 -13.00
CA PRO A 81 -7.82 12.44 -14.16
C PRO A 81 -9.33 12.15 -14.17
N CYS A 82 -9.74 10.98 -13.72
CA CYS A 82 -11.15 10.64 -13.62
C CYS A 82 -11.87 11.40 -12.50
N LEU A 83 -11.24 11.60 -11.34
CA LEU A 83 -11.80 12.41 -10.25
C LEU A 83 -12.00 13.87 -10.68
N ILE A 84 -11.04 14.46 -11.40
CA ILE A 84 -11.21 15.83 -11.92
C ILE A 84 -12.34 15.89 -12.95
N ALA A 85 -12.46 14.88 -13.82
CA ALA A 85 -13.54 14.85 -14.81
C ALA A 85 -14.94 14.73 -14.18
N LEU A 86 -15.09 13.94 -13.11
CA LEU A 86 -16.35 13.80 -12.39
C LEU A 86 -16.72 15.02 -11.57
N SER A 87 -15.74 15.80 -11.08
CA SER A 87 -16.02 16.99 -10.29
C SER A 87 -16.58 18.14 -11.14
N LEU A 88 -16.16 18.27 -12.40
CA LEU A 88 -16.58 19.35 -13.29
C LEU A 88 -18.10 19.53 -13.39
N PRO A 89 -18.90 18.52 -13.81
CA PRO A 89 -20.36 18.67 -13.92
C PRO A 89 -21.08 18.78 -12.58
N VAL A 90 -20.41 18.47 -11.46
CA VAL A 90 -20.98 18.63 -10.11
C VAL A 90 -20.82 20.06 -9.60
N PHE A 91 -19.68 20.69 -9.87
CA PHE A 91 -19.37 22.02 -9.34
C PHE A 91 -19.61 23.16 -10.32
N PHE A 92 -19.65 22.87 -11.62
CA PHE A 92 -19.82 23.87 -12.68
C PHE A 92 -20.96 23.49 -13.61
N ARG A 93 -21.69 24.50 -14.08
CA ARG A 93 -22.73 24.31 -15.09
C ARG A 93 -22.07 23.84 -16.39
N THR A 94 -22.66 22.83 -17.02
CA THR A 94 -22.21 22.30 -18.30
C THR A 94 -23.39 21.71 -19.07
N SER A 95 -23.22 21.50 -20.37
CA SER A 95 -24.18 20.82 -21.23
C SER A 95 -23.45 20.12 -22.39
N TRP A 96 -24.16 19.27 -23.13
CA TRP A 96 -23.59 18.56 -24.27
C TRP A 96 -23.02 19.48 -25.35
N THR A 97 -23.58 20.68 -25.48
CA THR A 97 -23.17 21.70 -26.47
C THR A 97 -22.19 22.73 -25.91
N ASP A 98 -21.79 22.61 -24.64
CA ASP A 98 -20.86 23.54 -23.99
C ASP A 98 -19.40 23.21 -24.35
N VAL A 99 -18.98 23.64 -25.54
CA VAL A 99 -17.62 23.43 -26.06
C VAL A 99 -16.55 23.97 -25.10
N GLY A 100 -16.85 25.04 -24.37
CA GLY A 100 -15.93 25.61 -23.38
C GLY A 100 -15.64 24.64 -22.25
N MET A 101 -16.68 24.04 -21.68
CA MET A 101 -16.52 23.06 -20.59
C MET A 101 -15.89 21.73 -21.05
N TRP A 102 -16.10 21.30 -22.30
CA TRP A 102 -15.35 20.18 -22.87
C TRP A 102 -13.86 20.52 -23.03
N GLY A 103 -13.53 21.77 -23.42
CA GLY A 103 -12.16 22.27 -23.46
C GLY A 103 -11.51 22.27 -22.07
N VAL A 104 -12.22 22.76 -21.04
CA VAL A 104 -11.77 22.72 -19.64
C VAL A 104 -11.47 21.28 -19.21
N LEU A 105 -12.36 20.33 -19.52
CA LEU A 105 -12.15 18.90 -19.22
C LEU A 105 -10.81 18.39 -19.79
N VAL A 106 -10.57 18.60 -21.09
CA VAL A 106 -9.35 18.13 -21.76
C VAL A 106 -8.10 18.75 -21.12
N VAL A 107 -8.11 20.06 -20.86
CA VAL A 107 -7.00 20.78 -20.24
C VAL A 107 -6.72 20.25 -18.83
N CYS A 108 -7.76 20.12 -17.99
CA CYS A 108 -7.65 19.60 -16.64
C CYS A 108 -7.09 18.17 -16.63
N VAL A 109 -7.55 17.31 -17.54
CA VAL A 109 -7.05 15.93 -17.66
C VAL A 109 -5.56 15.91 -18.03
N VAL A 110 -5.14 16.70 -19.02
CA VAL A 110 -3.73 16.80 -19.43
C VAL A 110 -2.84 17.30 -18.29
N ILE A 111 -3.24 18.39 -17.62
CA ILE A 111 -2.52 18.93 -16.46
C ILE A 111 -2.40 17.86 -15.37
N THR A 112 -3.50 17.16 -15.07
CA THR A 112 -3.52 16.14 -14.03
C THR A 112 -2.60 14.96 -14.36
N VAL A 113 -2.56 14.49 -15.62
CA VAL A 113 -1.65 13.42 -16.07
C VAL A 113 -0.18 13.82 -15.88
N VAL A 114 0.18 15.06 -16.23
CA VAL A 114 1.54 15.59 -16.04
C VAL A 114 1.85 15.73 -14.55
N LEU A 115 0.93 16.31 -13.76
CA LEU A 115 1.11 16.51 -12.33
C LEU A 115 1.28 15.19 -11.57
N VAL A 116 0.51 14.16 -11.93
CA VAL A 116 0.69 12.80 -11.40
C VAL A 116 2.11 12.31 -11.64
N ARG A 117 2.67 12.52 -12.85
CA ARG A 117 4.06 12.13 -13.15
C ARG A 117 5.05 12.82 -12.23
N LEU A 118 4.91 14.14 -12.10
CA LEU A 118 5.82 14.98 -11.31
C LEU A 118 5.76 14.62 -9.83
N LEU A 119 4.57 14.45 -9.28
CA LEU A 119 4.39 14.12 -7.86
C LEU A 119 4.87 12.70 -7.53
N VAL A 120 4.63 11.72 -8.41
CA VAL A 120 5.19 10.36 -8.22
C VAL A 120 6.71 10.37 -8.27
N ALA A 121 7.32 11.23 -9.10
CA ALA A 121 8.77 11.37 -9.15
C ALA A 121 9.36 12.11 -7.94
N ALA A 122 8.59 13.03 -7.33
CA ALA A 122 9.07 13.90 -6.26
C ALA A 122 8.76 13.40 -4.85
N LEU A 123 7.67 12.67 -4.65
CA LEU A 123 7.20 12.28 -3.31
C LEU A 123 7.55 10.82 -3.00
N PRO A 124 8.10 10.53 -1.81
CA PRO A 124 8.49 9.17 -1.41
C PRO A 124 7.30 8.33 -0.89
N PHE A 125 6.07 8.84 -0.97
CA PHE A 125 4.87 8.21 -0.42
C PHE A 125 3.70 8.27 -1.42
N PRO A 126 2.64 7.46 -1.23
CA PRO A 126 1.50 7.43 -2.15
C PRO A 126 0.80 8.79 -2.29
N ILE A 127 0.66 9.25 -3.53
CA ILE A 127 0.02 10.54 -3.86
C ILE A 127 -1.50 10.53 -3.73
N LEU A 128 -2.14 9.35 -3.69
CA LEU A 128 -3.60 9.20 -3.56
C LEU A 128 -4.38 10.09 -4.56
N ALA A 129 -5.38 10.84 -4.08
CA ALA A 129 -6.16 11.81 -4.84
C ALA A 129 -5.57 13.24 -4.78
N PHE A 130 -4.33 13.42 -4.29
CA PHE A 130 -3.74 14.75 -4.11
C PHE A 130 -3.54 15.55 -5.42
N PRO A 131 -3.09 14.95 -6.56
CA PRO A 131 -3.05 15.68 -7.83
C PRO A 131 -4.43 16.23 -8.24
N PHE A 132 -5.50 15.46 -8.04
CA PHE A 132 -6.86 15.92 -8.24
C PHE A 132 -7.19 17.13 -7.36
N LEU A 133 -6.85 17.09 -6.07
CA LEU A 133 -7.11 18.21 -5.15
C LEU A 133 -6.42 19.50 -5.59
N ILE A 134 -5.15 19.44 -5.99
CA ILE A 134 -4.41 20.61 -6.48
C ILE A 134 -5.10 21.23 -7.69
N VAL A 135 -5.44 20.41 -8.69
CA VAL A 135 -6.08 20.89 -9.92
C VAL A 135 -7.48 21.43 -9.63
N PHE A 136 -8.25 20.75 -8.78
CA PHE A 136 -9.59 21.17 -8.39
C PHE A 136 -9.59 22.49 -7.62
N TRP A 137 -8.72 22.66 -6.62
CA TRP A 137 -8.61 23.92 -5.88
C TRP A 137 -8.11 25.06 -6.75
N GLY A 138 -7.17 24.80 -7.66
CA GLY A 138 -6.75 25.78 -8.66
C GLY A 138 -7.92 26.21 -9.55
N LEU A 139 -8.71 25.24 -10.04
CA LEU A 139 -9.88 25.52 -10.86
C LEU A 139 -10.94 26.33 -10.09
N TYR A 140 -11.20 25.96 -8.84
CA TYR A 140 -12.15 26.67 -7.97
C TYR A 140 -11.70 28.10 -7.65
N ALA A 141 -10.40 28.31 -7.43
CA ALA A 141 -9.83 29.64 -7.25
C ALA A 141 -9.89 30.50 -8.53
N LEU A 142 -9.76 29.88 -9.71
CA LEU A 142 -9.89 30.57 -11.00
C LEU A 142 -11.35 30.82 -11.40
N ALA A 143 -12.32 30.11 -10.81
CA ALA A 143 -13.72 30.16 -11.23
C ALA A 143 -14.35 31.57 -11.25
N PRO A 144 -14.13 32.46 -10.26
CA PRO A 144 -14.65 33.82 -10.30
C PRO A 144 -14.07 34.69 -11.43
N HIS A 145 -12.95 34.26 -12.03
CA HIS A 145 -12.21 35.00 -13.05
C HIS A 145 -12.45 34.47 -14.47
N LEU A 146 -13.16 33.35 -14.62
CA LEU A 146 -13.38 32.69 -15.91
C LEU A 146 -14.87 32.48 -16.17
N ASP A 147 -15.41 33.15 -17.19
CA ASP A 147 -16.85 33.10 -17.54
C ASP A 147 -17.38 31.70 -17.86
N VAL A 148 -16.48 30.79 -18.28
CA VAL A 148 -16.80 29.38 -18.56
C VAL A 148 -17.06 28.58 -17.28
N LEU A 149 -16.45 28.95 -16.16
CA LEU A 149 -16.52 28.22 -14.88
C LEU A 149 -17.67 28.73 -14.00
N ARG A 150 -18.90 28.69 -14.53
CA ARG A 150 -20.07 29.14 -13.78
C ARG A 150 -20.44 28.11 -12.70
N PRO A 151 -20.45 28.47 -11.42
CA PRO A 151 -20.80 27.52 -10.36
C PRO A 151 -22.20 26.91 -10.58
N ALA A 152 -22.29 25.59 -10.41
CA ALA A 152 -23.57 24.90 -10.33
C ALA A 152 -24.30 25.35 -9.05
N ALA A 153 -25.61 25.57 -9.15
CA ALA A 153 -26.40 25.96 -7.99
C ALA A 153 -26.55 24.74 -7.06
N SER A 154 -25.92 24.78 -5.88
CA SER A 154 -26.16 23.83 -4.80
C SER A 154 -27.02 24.51 -3.74
N GLY A 155 -28.35 24.42 -3.90
CA GLY A 155 -29.31 24.89 -2.91
C GLY A 155 -29.89 23.70 -2.13
N PRO A 156 -29.95 23.75 -0.80
CA PRO A 156 -30.64 22.71 -0.05
C PRO A 156 -32.15 22.72 -0.32
N PRO A 157 -32.82 21.62 -0.76
CA PRO A 157 -34.25 21.44 -0.52
C PRO A 157 -34.61 21.55 0.98
N ALA A 158 -35.66 22.32 1.30
CA ALA A 158 -36.09 22.56 2.67
C ALA A 158 -36.74 21.33 3.34
N GLY A 159 -36.39 21.04 4.60
CA GLY A 159 -37.28 20.34 5.55
C GLY A 159 -37.35 18.81 5.52
N ALA A 160 -36.24 18.08 5.32
CA ALA A 160 -36.27 16.60 5.33
C ALA A 160 -35.88 15.97 6.68
N ALA A 161 -36.62 14.94 7.10
CA ALA A 161 -36.26 14.07 8.21
C ALA A 161 -34.98 13.27 7.91
N PHE A 162 -34.27 12.82 8.95
CA PHE A 162 -33.06 12.00 8.77
C PHE A 162 -33.41 10.57 8.30
N HIS A 163 -32.77 10.10 7.23
CA HIS A 163 -32.99 8.78 6.64
C HIS A 163 -31.67 7.99 6.59
N PRO A 164 -31.32 7.23 7.65
CA PRO A 164 -29.97 6.66 7.82
C PRO A 164 -29.58 5.70 6.70
N ILE A 165 -30.50 4.84 6.26
CA ILE A 165 -30.23 3.86 5.19
C ILE A 165 -29.94 4.59 3.87
N SER A 166 -30.76 5.58 3.53
CA SER A 166 -30.56 6.39 2.33
C SER A 166 -29.23 7.15 2.40
N ALA A 167 -28.90 7.75 3.55
CA ALA A 167 -27.65 8.49 3.74
C ALA A 167 -26.41 7.60 3.53
N VAL A 168 -26.43 6.35 3.99
CA VAL A 168 -25.35 5.38 3.74
C VAL A 168 -25.22 5.05 2.26
N LEU A 169 -26.32 4.77 1.56
CA LEU A 169 -26.30 4.46 0.13
C LEU A 169 -25.87 5.68 -0.72
N LEU A 170 -26.32 6.88 -0.37
CA LEU A 170 -25.88 8.11 -1.01
C LEU A 170 -24.39 8.38 -0.76
N SER A 171 -23.88 8.07 0.44
CA SER A 171 -22.44 8.19 0.75
C SER A 171 -21.58 7.29 -0.13
N LEU A 172 -22.05 6.07 -0.43
CA LEU A 172 -21.37 5.15 -1.35
C LEU A 172 -21.37 5.73 -2.78
N GLY A 173 -22.49 6.25 -3.26
CA GLY A 173 -22.57 6.90 -4.59
C GLY A 173 -21.75 8.20 -4.66
N GLN A 174 -21.68 8.95 -3.56
CA GLN A 174 -20.92 10.20 -3.45
C GLN A 174 -19.41 9.98 -3.59
N ALA A 175 -18.89 8.78 -3.31
CA ALA A 175 -17.50 8.42 -3.63
C ALA A 175 -17.18 8.53 -5.14
N LEU A 176 -18.20 8.52 -6.00
CA LEU A 176 -18.13 8.76 -7.45
C LEU A 176 -18.78 10.10 -7.86
N PHE A 177 -18.93 11.05 -6.93
CA PHE A 177 -19.66 12.31 -7.16
C PHE A 177 -21.11 12.12 -7.64
N SER A 178 -21.72 10.97 -7.35
CA SER A 178 -23.03 10.56 -7.87
C SER A 178 -23.95 10.13 -6.73
N PRO A 179 -24.49 11.06 -5.91
CA PRO A 179 -25.32 10.74 -4.74
C PRO A 179 -26.70 10.24 -5.13
N SER A 180 -26.79 8.97 -5.53
CA SER A 180 -28.06 8.27 -5.75
C SER A 180 -28.02 6.87 -5.16
N ILE A 181 -29.19 6.35 -4.78
CA ILE A 181 -29.32 4.98 -4.27
C ILE A 181 -28.76 3.97 -5.27
N TRP A 182 -29.11 4.11 -6.55
CA TRP A 182 -28.67 3.21 -7.61
C TRP A 182 -27.16 3.29 -7.86
N SER A 183 -26.60 4.50 -7.83
CA SER A 183 -25.14 4.70 -7.94
C SER A 183 -24.41 4.06 -6.77
N GLY A 184 -24.93 4.20 -5.54
CA GLY A 184 -24.36 3.56 -4.36
C GLY A 184 -24.41 2.02 -4.40
N LEU A 185 -25.53 1.46 -4.85
CA LEU A 185 -25.69 0.01 -5.02
C LEU A 185 -24.74 -0.54 -6.11
N LEU A 186 -24.65 0.13 -7.26
CA LEU A 186 -23.74 -0.25 -8.34
C LEU A 186 -22.27 -0.10 -7.95
N PHE A 187 -21.92 0.96 -7.20
CA PHE A 187 -20.59 1.12 -6.62
C PHE A 187 -20.24 -0.05 -5.71
N LEU A 188 -21.12 -0.39 -4.76
CA LEU A 188 -20.87 -1.49 -3.83
C LEU A 188 -20.78 -2.85 -4.54
N ALA A 189 -21.67 -3.11 -5.49
CA ALA A 189 -21.63 -4.33 -6.32
C ALA A 189 -20.33 -4.41 -7.12
N GLY A 190 -19.88 -3.30 -7.70
CA GLY A 190 -18.61 -3.21 -8.41
C GLY A 190 -17.42 -3.58 -7.53
N ILE A 191 -17.34 -3.04 -6.30
CA ILE A 191 -16.28 -3.38 -5.36
C ILE A 191 -16.36 -4.86 -4.95
N LEU A 192 -17.56 -5.39 -4.69
CA LEU A 192 -17.77 -6.78 -4.29
C LEU A 192 -17.22 -7.78 -5.32
N LEU A 193 -17.32 -7.47 -6.61
CA LEU A 193 -16.75 -8.28 -7.70
C LEU A 193 -15.21 -8.35 -7.67
N SER A 194 -14.55 -7.32 -7.12
CA SER A 194 -13.09 -7.26 -7.00
C SER A 194 -12.63 -7.82 -5.65
N SER A 195 -13.27 -7.41 -4.56
CA SER A 195 -12.91 -7.80 -3.19
C SER A 195 -14.08 -7.57 -2.24
N TRP A 196 -14.59 -8.66 -1.65
CA TRP A 196 -15.63 -8.59 -0.62
C TRP A 196 -15.16 -7.84 0.63
N ARG A 197 -13.87 -7.90 0.97
CA ARG A 197 -13.30 -7.17 2.11
C ARG A 197 -13.36 -5.66 1.89
N HIS A 198 -13.01 -5.21 0.69
CA HIS A 198 -13.13 -3.78 0.34
C HIS A 198 -14.60 -3.34 0.33
N ALA A 199 -15.53 -4.19 -0.12
CA ALA A 199 -16.96 -3.86 -0.10
C ALA A 199 -17.50 -3.68 1.33
N VAL A 200 -17.13 -4.58 2.25
CA VAL A 200 -17.48 -4.46 3.67
C VAL A 200 -16.88 -3.19 4.27
N LEU A 201 -15.61 -2.89 4.00
CA LEU A 201 -14.95 -1.68 4.49
C LEU A 201 -15.56 -0.40 3.93
N ALA A 202 -15.92 -0.40 2.64
CA ALA A 202 -16.62 0.71 2.02
C ALA A 202 -17.97 0.96 2.72
N PHE A 203 -18.76 -0.09 2.94
CA PHE A 203 -20.04 0.01 3.64
C PHE A 203 -19.87 0.48 5.10
N LEU A 204 -18.88 -0.05 5.82
CA LEU A 204 -18.56 0.38 7.19
C LEU A 204 -18.12 1.85 7.22
N GLY A 205 -17.28 2.29 6.30
CA GLY A 205 -16.85 3.68 6.19
C GLY A 205 -18.02 4.63 5.96
N ALA A 206 -18.95 4.29 5.05
CA ALA A 206 -20.18 5.05 4.84
C ALA A 206 -21.08 5.09 6.09
N THR A 207 -21.17 3.97 6.80
CA THR A 207 -21.97 3.85 8.04
C THR A 207 -21.38 4.68 9.16
N ILE A 208 -20.07 4.58 9.40
CA ILE A 208 -19.34 5.39 10.40
C ILE A 208 -19.52 6.86 10.09
N GLY A 209 -19.29 7.28 8.85
CA GLY A 209 -19.41 8.70 8.50
C GLY A 209 -20.83 9.24 8.68
N THR A 210 -21.84 8.46 8.27
CA THR A 210 -23.25 8.81 8.48
C THR A 210 -23.62 8.92 9.97
N ALA A 211 -23.22 7.94 10.78
CA ALA A 211 -23.55 7.88 12.21
C ALA A 211 -22.85 8.98 13.02
N VAL A 212 -21.56 9.18 12.77
CA VAL A 212 -20.74 10.19 13.46
C VAL A 212 -21.25 11.60 13.12
N SER A 213 -21.56 11.90 11.86
CA SER A 213 -22.09 13.22 11.50
C SER A 213 -23.50 13.49 12.04
N TYR A 214 -24.33 12.46 12.20
CA TYR A 214 -25.60 12.60 12.91
C TYR A 214 -25.38 12.88 14.40
N TYR A 215 -24.42 12.20 15.04
CA TYR A 215 -24.14 12.35 16.47
C TYR A 215 -23.58 13.74 16.83
N TYR A 216 -22.72 14.33 15.98
CA TYR A 216 -22.12 15.64 16.26
C TYR A 216 -23.12 16.80 16.34
N GLY A 217 -24.38 16.63 15.92
CA GLY A 217 -25.48 17.59 16.16
C GLY A 217 -25.41 18.92 15.39
N ASP A 218 -24.21 19.39 15.05
CA ASP A 218 -23.95 20.66 14.36
C ASP A 218 -24.03 20.55 12.82
N VAL A 219 -24.14 19.32 12.30
CA VAL A 219 -24.34 19.09 10.87
C VAL A 219 -25.82 19.01 10.60
N HIS A 220 -26.35 19.97 9.84
CA HIS A 220 -27.73 19.95 9.38
C HIS A 220 -28.05 18.56 8.80
N SER A 221 -29.10 17.88 9.30
CA SER A 221 -29.50 16.51 8.92
C SER A 221 -29.55 16.29 7.40
N MET A 222 -29.78 17.38 6.69
CA MET A 222 -29.69 17.52 5.25
C MET A 222 -28.34 17.13 4.62
N ASN A 223 -27.23 17.68 5.11
CA ASN A 223 -25.93 17.40 4.49
C ASN A 223 -25.51 15.96 4.78
N VAL A 224 -25.96 15.39 5.91
CA VAL A 224 -25.82 13.96 6.20
C VAL A 224 -26.62 13.12 5.21
N ASN A 225 -27.90 13.47 4.98
CA ASN A 225 -28.76 12.79 4.02
C ASN A 225 -28.21 12.82 2.57
N SER A 226 -27.46 13.85 2.20
CA SER A 226 -26.82 13.95 0.87
C SER A 226 -25.60 13.04 0.67
N GLY A 227 -25.14 12.36 1.72
CA GLY A 227 -23.98 11.46 1.67
C GLY A 227 -22.60 12.16 1.70
N LEU A 228 -22.57 13.50 1.82
CA LEU A 228 -21.35 14.31 1.79
C LEU A 228 -20.36 14.02 2.92
N TYR A 229 -20.85 13.48 4.04
CA TYR A 229 -20.00 13.18 5.19
C TYR A 229 -19.55 11.72 5.26
N GLY A 230 -20.22 10.80 4.56
CA GLY A 230 -19.88 9.38 4.61
C GLY A 230 -18.78 8.96 3.63
N PHE A 231 -18.69 9.61 2.46
CA PHE A 231 -17.82 9.12 1.39
C PHE A 231 -16.31 9.24 1.69
N ASN A 232 -15.88 10.25 2.46
CA ASN A 232 -14.48 10.32 2.91
C ASN A 232 -14.14 9.14 3.84
N GLY A 233 -15.08 8.69 4.65
CA GLY A 233 -14.95 7.45 5.43
C GLY A 233 -14.80 6.21 4.56
N VAL A 234 -15.59 6.10 3.48
CA VAL A 234 -15.51 5.02 2.47
C VAL A 234 -14.10 4.92 1.89
N LEU A 235 -13.60 6.01 1.30
CA LEU A 235 -12.31 6.03 0.62
C LEU A 235 -11.16 5.78 1.59
N THR A 236 -11.22 6.36 2.80
CA THR A 236 -10.18 6.18 3.81
C THR A 236 -10.12 4.76 4.35
N ALA A 237 -11.27 4.14 4.64
CA ALA A 237 -11.31 2.76 5.12
C ALA A 237 -10.65 1.81 4.12
N VAL A 238 -11.00 1.93 2.83
CA VAL A 238 -10.44 1.08 1.78
C VAL A 238 -8.96 1.38 1.54
N ALA A 239 -8.56 2.65 1.48
CA ALA A 239 -7.18 3.04 1.23
C ALA A 239 -6.24 2.61 2.37
N VAL A 240 -6.60 2.91 3.62
CA VAL A 240 -5.78 2.55 4.78
C VAL A 240 -5.68 1.03 4.91
N TYR A 241 -6.76 0.29 4.66
CA TYR A 241 -6.69 -1.17 4.63
C TYR A 241 -5.72 -1.68 3.56
N ALA A 242 -5.81 -1.14 2.34
CA ALA A 242 -4.96 -1.55 1.23
C ALA A 242 -3.48 -1.19 1.43
N LEU A 243 -3.19 -0.02 2.01
CA LEU A 243 -1.84 0.51 2.16
C LEU A 243 -1.15 0.08 3.45
N CYS A 244 -1.89 -0.25 4.51
CA CYS A 244 -1.35 -0.63 5.81
C CYS A 244 -1.42 -2.14 6.08
N GLY A 245 -1.31 -2.97 5.03
CA GLY A 245 -1.19 -4.42 5.15
C GLY A 245 -2.44 -5.13 5.67
N GLY A 246 -3.63 -4.62 5.38
CA GLY A 246 -4.90 -5.26 5.76
C GLY A 246 -5.27 -5.13 7.24
N LYS A 247 -4.71 -4.16 7.95
CA LYS A 247 -5.01 -3.90 9.37
C LYS A 247 -6.38 -3.25 9.54
N LEU A 248 -7.41 -4.07 9.82
CA LEU A 248 -8.81 -3.63 10.00
C LEU A 248 -8.97 -2.49 11.02
N ARG A 249 -8.24 -2.56 12.14
CA ARG A 249 -8.29 -1.53 13.19
C ARG A 249 -7.89 -0.14 12.67
N LEU A 250 -6.88 -0.07 11.79
CA LEU A 250 -6.43 1.19 11.21
C LEU A 250 -7.42 1.70 10.17
N ALA A 251 -8.06 0.81 9.42
CA ALA A 251 -9.10 1.19 8.46
C ALA A 251 -10.32 1.84 9.14
N ILE A 252 -10.79 1.25 10.26
CA ILE A 252 -11.89 1.80 11.05
C ILE A 252 -11.50 3.13 11.68
N LEU A 253 -10.31 3.21 12.28
CA LEU A 253 -9.78 4.44 12.84
C LEU A 253 -9.65 5.54 11.78
N GLY A 254 -9.12 5.21 10.60
CA GLY A 254 -9.01 6.13 9.47
C GLY A 254 -10.38 6.64 9.01
N ALA A 255 -11.39 5.77 8.89
CA ALA A 255 -12.74 6.19 8.55
C ALA A 255 -13.32 7.20 9.56
N LEU A 256 -13.10 6.96 10.85
CA LEU A 256 -13.51 7.85 11.93
C LEU A 256 -12.81 9.21 11.84
N VAL A 257 -11.48 9.21 11.73
CA VAL A 257 -10.67 10.45 11.66
C VAL A 257 -11.02 11.26 10.42
N ALA A 258 -11.17 10.63 9.25
CA ALA A 258 -11.56 11.34 8.02
C ALA A 258 -12.95 11.99 8.14
N THR A 259 -13.88 11.32 8.82
CA THR A 259 -15.21 11.89 9.08
C THR A 259 -15.10 13.13 9.96
N ILE A 260 -14.35 13.06 11.06
CA ILE A 260 -14.15 14.18 12.00
C ILE A 260 -13.40 15.34 11.34
N LEU A 261 -12.44 15.03 10.45
CA LEU A 261 -11.65 16.04 9.75
C LEU A 261 -12.46 16.80 8.68
N THR A 262 -13.56 16.22 8.19
CA THR A 262 -14.41 16.83 7.15
C THR A 262 -14.95 18.21 7.55
N PRO A 263 -15.68 18.38 8.67
CA PRO A 263 -16.12 19.70 9.10
C PRO A 263 -14.97 20.64 9.46
N ALA A 264 -13.84 20.12 9.98
CA ALA A 264 -12.67 20.94 10.32
C ALA A 264 -12.03 21.59 9.09
N ILE A 265 -11.89 20.86 7.97
CA ILE A 265 -11.39 21.44 6.71
C ILE A 265 -12.39 22.47 6.15
N ALA A 266 -13.69 22.16 6.22
CA ALA A 266 -14.73 23.08 5.75
C ALA A 266 -14.70 24.42 6.52
N ALA A 267 -14.41 24.38 7.81
CA ALA A 267 -14.35 25.58 8.66
C ALA A 267 -13.24 26.57 8.26
N VAL A 268 -12.21 26.12 7.56
CA VAL A 268 -11.11 26.98 7.03
C VAL A 268 -11.48 27.59 5.67
N GLY A 269 -12.69 27.35 5.17
CA GLY A 269 -13.18 27.91 3.90
C GLY A 269 -12.70 27.17 2.65
N LEU A 270 -12.09 26.00 2.80
CA LEU A 270 -11.69 25.15 1.70
C LEU A 270 -12.82 24.20 1.30
N GLN A 271 -13.00 24.02 -0.01
CA GLN A 271 -13.89 22.98 -0.51
C GLN A 271 -13.27 21.61 -0.21
N THR A 272 -13.93 20.86 0.68
CA THR A 272 -13.36 19.66 1.30
C THR A 272 -13.08 18.55 0.30
N VAL A 273 -14.04 18.25 -0.58
CA VAL A 273 -14.00 17.14 -1.54
C VAL A 273 -13.32 15.91 -0.90
N SER A 274 -12.30 15.32 -1.53
CA SER A 274 -11.59 14.15 -1.01
C SER A 274 -10.40 14.47 -0.10
N ALA A 275 -10.23 15.72 0.35
CA ALA A 275 -9.12 16.14 1.21
C ALA A 275 -9.10 15.46 2.59
N PRO A 276 -10.25 15.27 3.29
CA PRO A 276 -10.25 14.53 4.55
C PRO A 276 -9.71 13.12 4.39
N PHE A 277 -10.05 12.45 3.28
CA PHE A 277 -9.52 11.14 2.92
C PHE A 277 -7.99 11.16 2.72
N VAL A 278 -7.47 12.07 1.90
CA VAL A 278 -6.03 12.14 1.59
C VAL A 278 -5.23 12.42 2.85
N PHE A 279 -5.61 13.46 3.62
CA PHE A 279 -4.86 13.86 4.80
C PHE A 279 -4.92 12.83 5.92
N THR A 280 -6.05 12.16 6.12
CA THR A 280 -6.14 11.10 7.12
C THR A 280 -5.28 9.90 6.72
N THR A 281 -5.29 9.50 5.45
CA THR A 281 -4.47 8.39 4.98
C THR A 281 -2.99 8.71 5.12
N TRP A 282 -2.56 9.92 4.76
CA TRP A 282 -1.18 10.38 4.99
C TRP A 282 -0.82 10.44 6.48
N LEU A 283 -1.72 10.90 7.34
CA LEU A 283 -1.48 10.91 8.79
C LEU A 283 -1.22 9.48 9.30
N VAL A 284 -2.04 8.51 8.91
CA VAL A 284 -1.85 7.10 9.31
C VAL A 284 -0.50 6.56 8.80
N LEU A 285 -0.14 6.86 7.55
CA LEU A 285 1.14 6.45 6.98
C LEU A 285 2.33 7.12 7.69
N ALA A 286 2.23 8.42 7.99
CA ALA A 286 3.24 9.17 8.70
C ALA A 286 3.43 8.65 10.12
N LEU A 287 2.35 8.34 10.83
CA LEU A 287 2.42 7.73 12.16
C LEU A 287 3.09 6.36 12.12
N GLY A 288 2.78 5.52 11.13
CA GLY A 288 3.45 4.24 10.94
C GLY A 288 4.95 4.39 10.64
N TRP A 289 5.32 5.42 9.86
CA TRP A 289 6.72 5.75 9.61
C TRP A 289 7.42 6.26 10.88
N ILE A 290 6.80 7.16 11.66
CA ILE A 290 7.34 7.64 12.95
C ILE A 290 7.50 6.48 13.94
N GLU A 291 6.52 5.57 14.02
CA GLU A 291 6.58 4.36 14.86
C GLU A 291 7.85 3.56 14.55
N GLN A 292 8.13 3.29 13.27
CA GLN A 292 9.33 2.59 12.83
C GLN A 292 10.63 3.36 13.09
N GLN A 293 10.62 4.70 13.00
CA GLN A 293 11.84 5.49 13.16
C GLN A 293 12.20 5.78 14.62
N TRP A 294 11.19 6.00 15.48
CA TRP A 294 11.38 6.52 16.83
C TRP A 294 11.10 5.51 17.92
N PHE A 295 10.26 4.51 17.65
CA PHE A 295 9.82 3.52 18.64
C PHE A 295 10.31 2.11 18.36
N ASP A 296 11.02 1.87 17.24
CA ASP A 296 11.91 0.72 17.15
C ASP A 296 13.01 0.89 18.20
N VAL A 297 12.78 0.29 19.37
CA VAL A 297 13.75 0.20 20.45
C VAL A 297 14.95 -0.57 19.89
N PRO A 298 16.15 0.04 19.78
CA PRO A 298 17.35 -0.74 19.53
C PRO A 298 17.42 -1.80 20.60
N ALA A 299 17.52 -3.08 20.21
CA ALA A 299 17.65 -4.16 21.17
C ALA A 299 18.71 -3.76 22.22
N PRO A 300 18.44 -3.92 23.52
CA PRO A 300 19.38 -3.52 24.55
C PRO A 300 20.73 -4.17 24.21
N ALA A 301 21.77 -3.35 24.09
CA ALA A 301 23.12 -3.83 23.92
C ALA A 301 23.39 -4.81 25.07
N ILE A 302 23.48 -6.10 24.76
CA ILE A 302 23.82 -7.11 25.76
C ILE A 302 25.25 -6.80 26.19
N ALA A 303 25.36 -6.15 27.34
CA ALA A 303 26.62 -5.94 28.03
C ALA A 303 27.16 -7.32 28.43
N GLY A 304 28.30 -7.70 27.85
CA GLY A 304 29.08 -8.83 28.35
C GLY A 304 29.55 -9.82 27.28
N VAL A 305 30.40 -9.39 26.36
CA VAL A 305 31.49 -10.25 25.87
C VAL A 305 32.77 -9.41 25.90
N PRO A 306 33.81 -9.80 26.65
CA PRO A 306 35.03 -9.02 26.73
C PRO A 306 35.73 -9.01 25.38
N MET A 307 35.87 -7.82 24.79
CA MET A 307 36.79 -7.60 23.68
C MET A 307 38.22 -7.85 24.18
N VAL A 308 38.80 -8.99 23.80
CA VAL A 308 40.25 -9.22 23.94
C VAL A 308 40.94 -8.25 22.99
N LYS A 309 41.58 -7.22 23.57
CA LYS A 309 42.56 -6.41 22.85
C LYS A 309 43.73 -7.32 22.48
N SER A 310 43.92 -7.60 21.20
CA SER A 310 45.20 -8.11 20.71
C SER A 310 46.23 -6.99 20.86
N GLY A 311 47.23 -7.23 21.70
CA GLY A 311 48.35 -6.32 21.88
C GLY A 311 49.34 -6.42 20.72
N GLY A 312 50.00 -5.30 20.41
CA GLY A 312 51.24 -5.29 19.65
C GLY A 312 51.63 -3.98 18.97
N SER A 313 52.34 -3.12 19.72
CA SER A 313 53.40 -2.18 19.27
C SER A 313 53.07 -0.73 18.87
N SER A 314 53.46 0.17 19.79
CA SER A 314 54.21 1.44 19.59
C SER A 314 53.68 2.56 18.67
N ASP A 315 53.04 3.58 19.26
CA ASP A 315 53.66 4.89 19.57
C ASP A 315 52.68 6.10 19.51
N ILE A 316 52.61 6.77 20.66
CA ILE A 316 52.40 8.21 20.92
C ILE A 316 50.99 8.85 20.75
N GLU A 317 50.46 9.23 21.92
CA GLU A 317 49.44 10.21 22.34
C GLU A 317 48.87 11.23 21.31
N HIS A 318 47.54 11.39 21.28
CA HIS A 318 46.79 12.45 21.99
C HIS A 318 45.26 12.27 21.80
N ASN A 319 44.47 12.59 22.82
CA ASN A 319 42.98 12.53 22.88
C ASN A 319 42.38 13.94 22.63
N PRO A 320 41.05 14.18 22.78
CA PRO A 320 39.85 13.76 22.02
C PRO A 320 39.17 14.93 21.26
N GLN A 321 38.35 14.62 20.26
CA GLN A 321 37.11 15.32 19.83
C GLN A 321 36.56 14.45 18.68
N GLY A 322 35.37 13.87 18.70
CA GLY A 322 34.09 14.49 19.02
C GLY A 322 33.33 14.68 17.71
N ASP A 323 33.04 13.61 16.97
CA ASP A 323 32.20 13.67 15.78
C ASP A 323 31.26 12.45 15.70
N ALA A 324 29.96 12.75 15.81
CA ALA A 324 28.88 11.83 15.53
C ALA A 324 28.88 11.55 14.02
N HIS A 325 29.55 10.47 13.60
CA HIS A 325 29.41 9.95 12.24
C HIS A 325 27.98 9.43 12.05
N MET A 326 27.20 10.15 11.23
CA MET A 326 26.01 9.62 10.57
C MET A 326 26.41 8.33 9.85
N SER A 327 25.94 7.19 10.36
CA SER A 327 26.15 5.90 9.72
C SER A 327 25.37 5.85 8.41
N SER A 328 26.07 5.64 7.30
CA SER A 328 25.51 5.38 5.97
C SER A 328 24.40 4.33 6.01
N PRO A 329 23.41 4.38 5.08
CA PRO A 329 22.40 3.33 4.98
C PRO A 329 23.06 1.95 4.80
N PRO A 330 22.48 0.87 5.35
CA PRO A 330 23.06 -0.46 5.27
C PRO A 330 23.19 -0.89 3.80
N ASN A 331 24.37 -1.37 3.43
CA ASN A 331 24.64 -1.86 2.08
C ASN A 331 23.90 -3.19 1.85
N SER A 332 23.47 -3.44 0.62
CA SER A 332 22.95 -4.74 0.21
C SER A 332 24.02 -5.83 0.36
N ILE A 333 23.67 -6.97 0.95
CA ILE A 333 24.54 -8.15 1.00
C ILE A 333 24.43 -8.88 -0.34
N VAL A 334 25.53 -8.94 -1.10
CA VAL A 334 25.55 -9.55 -2.45
C VAL A 334 26.60 -10.66 -2.50
N PHE A 335 26.15 -11.89 -2.72
CA PHE A 335 27.01 -13.03 -3.04
C PHE A 335 27.02 -13.29 -4.55
N SER A 336 27.99 -12.74 -5.25
CA SER A 336 28.19 -13.05 -6.68
C SER A 336 28.78 -14.45 -6.84
N ASN A 337 28.18 -15.28 -7.70
CA ASN A 337 28.59 -16.67 -7.95
C ASN A 337 28.66 -17.52 -6.67
N LEU A 338 27.59 -17.52 -5.88
CA LEU A 338 27.52 -18.19 -4.56
C LEU A 338 28.06 -19.63 -4.57
N LEU A 339 27.70 -20.43 -5.58
CA LEU A 339 28.13 -21.84 -5.71
C LEU A 339 29.64 -22.00 -5.97
N GLU A 340 30.28 -21.05 -6.64
CA GLU A 340 31.73 -21.09 -6.90
C GLU A 340 32.53 -20.66 -5.65
N ARG A 341 31.92 -19.84 -4.79
CA ARG A 341 32.59 -19.23 -3.63
C ARG A 341 32.48 -20.04 -2.34
N VAL A 342 31.80 -21.19 -2.33
CA VAL A 342 31.55 -21.97 -1.10
C VAL A 342 32.83 -22.36 -0.38
N LYS A 343 33.89 -22.69 -1.12
CA LYS A 343 35.22 -22.96 -0.54
C LYS A 343 35.79 -21.77 0.24
N ASN A 344 35.56 -20.56 -0.25
CA ASN A 344 35.98 -19.34 0.44
C ASN A 344 35.09 -19.05 1.66
N LEU A 345 33.80 -19.41 1.60
CA LEU A 345 32.89 -19.28 2.75
C LEU A 345 33.33 -20.14 3.94
N ARG A 346 33.86 -21.35 3.70
CA ARG A 346 34.43 -22.19 4.77
C ARG A 346 35.60 -21.55 5.50
N ALA A 347 36.36 -20.70 4.82
CA ALA A 347 37.58 -20.07 5.33
C ALA A 347 37.33 -18.70 5.99
N ILE A 348 36.08 -18.27 6.14
CA ILE A 348 35.73 -17.08 6.92
C ILE A 348 36.09 -17.33 8.39
N ASP A 349 36.67 -16.34 9.09
CA ASP A 349 37.11 -16.51 10.49
C ASP A 349 35.97 -16.33 11.52
N ASP A 350 34.79 -15.90 11.07
CA ASP A 350 33.64 -15.51 11.90
C ASP A 350 32.56 -16.62 12.00
N TRP A 351 32.98 -17.88 12.16
CA TRP A 351 32.07 -18.98 12.49
C TRP A 351 31.93 -19.10 14.01
N THR A 352 30.69 -19.07 14.49
CA THR A 352 30.35 -19.22 15.91
C THR A 352 29.74 -20.59 16.19
N ALA A 353 29.92 -21.11 17.40
CA ALA A 353 29.27 -22.37 17.78
C ALA A 353 27.74 -22.19 17.80
N PHE A 354 27.01 -23.11 17.17
CA PHE A 354 25.55 -23.06 17.09
C PHE A 354 24.90 -24.25 17.80
N ARG A 355 25.34 -25.47 17.49
CA ARG A 355 24.94 -26.73 18.13
C ARG A 355 26.15 -27.68 18.19
N PRO A 356 26.11 -28.78 18.94
CA PRO A 356 27.17 -29.78 18.90
C PRO A 356 27.48 -30.21 17.44
N GLY A 357 28.71 -29.97 16.98
CA GLY A 357 29.12 -30.26 15.61
C GLY A 357 28.55 -29.33 14.52
N VAL A 358 27.88 -28.23 14.88
CA VAL A 358 27.34 -27.25 13.93
C VAL A 358 27.80 -25.85 14.31
N THR A 359 28.36 -25.14 13.33
CA THR A 359 28.76 -23.73 13.46
C THR A 359 27.92 -22.85 12.56
N ALA A 360 27.72 -21.60 12.95
CA ALA A 360 26.89 -20.61 12.27
C ALA A 360 27.68 -19.33 11.96
N HIS A 361 27.50 -18.82 10.74
CA HIS A 361 27.90 -17.49 10.34
C HIS A 361 26.64 -16.71 9.94
N TRP A 362 26.23 -15.77 10.80
CA TRP A 362 24.95 -15.06 10.67
C TRP A 362 25.07 -13.93 9.65
N LEU A 363 24.18 -13.93 8.65
CA LEU A 363 24.09 -12.85 7.66
C LEU A 363 23.21 -11.71 8.19
N TYR A 364 22.09 -12.07 8.81
CA TYR A 364 21.27 -11.22 9.65
C TYR A 364 20.40 -12.07 10.57
N THR A 365 19.92 -11.47 11.65
CA THR A 365 18.94 -12.08 12.54
C THR A 365 18.09 -10.98 13.17
N GLU A 366 16.77 -11.11 13.08
CA GLU A 366 15.84 -10.33 13.88
C GLU A 366 15.64 -11.08 15.21
N GLY A 367 15.96 -10.42 16.33
CA GLY A 367 15.87 -11.00 17.67
C GLY A 367 14.47 -11.54 18.01
N ASN A 368 14.34 -12.20 19.17
CA ASN A 368 13.09 -12.83 19.65
C ASN A 368 12.54 -13.93 18.72
N GLY A 369 13.42 -14.62 17.99
CA GLY A 369 13.04 -15.69 17.08
C GLY A 369 12.32 -15.20 15.83
N GLY A 370 12.58 -13.96 15.41
CA GLY A 370 12.12 -13.41 14.14
C GLY A 370 12.92 -13.93 12.93
N PRO A 371 12.74 -13.30 11.76
CA PRO A 371 13.40 -13.70 10.53
C PRO A 371 14.93 -13.67 10.62
N ALA A 372 15.60 -14.65 10.03
CA ALA A 372 17.06 -14.66 9.94
C ALA A 372 17.56 -15.32 8.66
N ALA A 373 18.80 -14.99 8.30
CA ALA A 373 19.58 -15.76 7.33
C ALA A 373 20.95 -16.09 7.91
N VAL A 374 21.36 -17.35 7.76
CA VAL A 374 22.57 -17.88 8.37
C VAL A 374 23.20 -18.91 7.45
N LEU A 375 24.52 -18.86 7.34
CA LEU A 375 25.29 -19.96 6.79
C LEU A 375 25.57 -20.94 7.93
N LEU A 376 25.23 -22.20 7.73
CA LEU A 376 25.51 -23.29 8.67
C LEU A 376 26.61 -24.17 8.11
N ARG A 377 27.51 -24.60 8.99
CA ARG A 377 28.52 -25.61 8.70
C ARG A 377 28.37 -26.78 9.67
N TYR A 378 28.03 -27.93 9.11
CA TYR A 378 27.92 -29.20 9.84
C TYR A 378 29.24 -29.96 9.70
N GLU A 379 29.76 -30.44 10.81
CA GLU A 379 30.82 -31.44 10.82
C GLU A 379 30.27 -32.82 10.39
N PRO A 380 31.11 -33.73 9.87
CA PRO A 380 30.69 -35.09 9.55
C PRO A 380 30.05 -35.80 10.76
N GLY A 381 28.84 -36.33 10.56
CA GLY A 381 28.06 -37.00 11.61
C GLY A 381 27.30 -36.07 12.56
N ALA A 382 27.40 -34.75 12.41
CA ALA A 382 26.66 -33.80 13.24
C ALA A 382 25.14 -33.90 12.98
N ARG A 383 24.35 -33.69 14.04
CA ARG A 383 22.89 -33.73 13.99
C ARG A 383 22.29 -32.66 14.90
N VAL A 384 21.15 -32.12 14.50
CA VAL A 384 20.35 -31.18 15.30
C VAL A 384 19.11 -31.91 15.81
N ALA A 385 18.79 -31.70 17.09
CA ALA A 385 17.64 -32.31 17.75
C ALA A 385 16.31 -32.06 17.01
N GLU A 386 15.34 -32.94 17.22
CA GLU A 386 14.03 -32.84 16.59
C GLU A 386 13.32 -31.53 16.97
N HIS A 387 12.83 -30.84 15.95
CA HIS A 387 12.16 -29.57 16.11
C HIS A 387 11.03 -29.38 15.11
N GLU A 388 10.11 -28.48 15.45
CA GLU A 388 8.99 -28.07 14.63
C GLU A 388 9.21 -26.66 14.06
N HIS A 389 8.93 -26.51 12.77
CA HIS A 389 8.94 -25.22 12.08
C HIS A 389 7.69 -24.41 12.44
N VAL A 390 7.84 -23.24 13.06
CA VAL A 390 6.72 -22.33 13.40
C VAL A 390 6.52 -21.19 12.38
N GLY A 391 7.41 -21.11 11.39
CA GLY A 391 7.39 -20.22 10.22
C GLY A 391 7.92 -20.98 8.99
N TYR A 392 8.00 -20.32 7.83
CA TYR A 392 8.68 -20.93 6.69
C TYR A 392 10.19 -20.94 6.89
N GLU A 393 10.84 -22.02 6.50
CA GLU A 393 12.30 -22.14 6.39
C GLU A 393 12.68 -22.59 4.97
N HIS A 394 13.72 -21.97 4.43
CA HIS A 394 14.35 -22.30 3.16
C HIS A 394 15.79 -22.69 3.42
N LEU A 395 16.19 -23.86 2.96
CA LEU A 395 17.53 -24.41 3.10
C LEU A 395 18.10 -24.68 1.72
N PHE A 396 19.30 -24.18 1.46
CA PHE A 396 20.04 -24.48 0.23
C PHE A 396 21.40 -25.10 0.55
N ILE A 397 21.61 -26.34 0.10
CA ILE A 397 22.86 -27.06 0.33
C ILE A 397 23.93 -26.58 -0.65
N LEU A 398 24.89 -25.81 -0.15
CA LEU A 398 25.95 -25.20 -0.95
C LEU A 398 27.10 -26.17 -1.25
N GLU A 399 27.40 -27.07 -0.30
CA GLU A 399 28.44 -28.11 -0.40
C GLU A 399 28.13 -29.25 0.57
N GLY A 400 28.44 -30.49 0.20
CA GLY A 400 28.23 -31.67 1.04
C GLY A 400 26.81 -32.22 0.97
N ASP A 401 26.32 -32.73 2.10
CA ASP A 401 25.00 -33.34 2.22
C ASP A 401 24.28 -32.97 3.52
N GLN A 402 22.95 -32.98 3.48
CA GLN A 402 22.12 -33.06 4.68
C GLN A 402 21.12 -34.21 4.52
N PHE A 403 20.60 -34.74 5.61
CA PHE A 403 19.55 -35.75 5.59
C PHE A 403 18.60 -35.54 6.77
N ASP A 404 17.38 -36.03 6.62
CA ASP A 404 16.39 -36.14 7.69
C ASP A 404 15.50 -37.38 7.49
N GLU A 405 14.38 -37.46 8.21
CA GLU A 405 13.41 -38.56 8.14
C GLU A 405 12.77 -38.74 6.76
N HIS A 406 12.83 -37.71 5.91
CA HIS A 406 12.20 -37.69 4.59
C HIS A 406 13.17 -38.00 3.45
N GLY A 407 14.48 -37.93 3.68
CA GLY A 407 15.48 -38.37 2.70
C GLY A 407 16.84 -37.72 2.85
N SER A 408 17.65 -37.83 1.80
CA SER A 408 18.98 -37.21 1.71
C SER A 408 18.99 -36.11 0.65
N TYR A 409 19.64 -35.01 0.98
CA TYR A 409 19.69 -33.76 0.24
C TYR A 409 21.16 -33.45 -0.13
N PRO A 410 21.62 -33.86 -1.32
CA PRO A 410 23.00 -33.57 -1.76
C PRO A 410 23.19 -32.09 -2.13
N GLN A 411 24.43 -31.68 -2.38
CA GLN A 411 24.78 -30.35 -2.91
C GLN A 411 23.86 -29.91 -4.06
N GLY A 412 23.39 -28.66 -4.01
CA GLY A 412 22.44 -28.07 -4.96
C GLY A 412 20.97 -28.33 -4.61
N SER A 413 20.69 -29.09 -3.56
CA SER A 413 19.32 -29.27 -3.07
C SER A 413 18.79 -27.99 -2.44
N PHE A 414 17.55 -27.65 -2.80
CA PHE A 414 16.78 -26.58 -2.20
C PHE A 414 15.55 -27.16 -1.49
N VAL A 415 15.49 -27.02 -0.18
CA VAL A 415 14.44 -27.56 0.68
C VAL A 415 13.62 -26.40 1.23
N ILE A 416 12.30 -26.56 1.22
CA ILE A 416 11.36 -25.61 1.82
C ILE A 416 10.58 -26.37 2.89
N ASN A 417 10.67 -25.91 4.12
CA ASN A 417 9.97 -26.43 5.28
C ASN A 417 8.82 -25.48 5.66
N PRO A 418 7.55 -25.82 5.37
CA PRO A 418 6.40 -25.03 5.79
C PRO A 418 6.14 -25.11 7.31
N PRO A 419 5.39 -24.16 7.88
CA PRO A 419 4.96 -24.25 9.27
C PRO A 419 4.24 -25.57 9.59
N GLY A 420 4.62 -26.21 10.70
CA GLY A 420 4.06 -27.47 11.19
C GLY A 420 4.84 -28.72 10.77
N THR A 421 5.84 -28.63 9.88
CA THR A 421 6.75 -29.75 9.62
C THR A 421 7.70 -29.98 10.79
N ARG A 422 8.16 -31.22 10.94
CA ARG A 422 9.04 -31.67 12.03
C ARG A 422 10.12 -32.57 11.47
N HIS A 423 11.34 -32.38 11.92
CA HIS A 423 12.46 -33.22 11.51
C HIS A 423 13.66 -33.07 12.45
N SER A 424 14.65 -33.97 12.29
CA SER A 424 15.93 -33.89 12.98
C SER A 424 17.09 -34.02 11.96
N PRO A 425 17.55 -32.87 11.41
CA PRO A 425 18.50 -32.85 10.31
C PRO A 425 19.92 -33.19 10.76
N GLY A 426 20.64 -33.95 9.94
CA GLY A 426 22.04 -34.29 10.14
C GLY A 426 22.83 -34.31 8.83
N SER A 427 24.14 -34.53 8.92
CA SER A 427 25.02 -34.64 7.76
C SER A 427 25.93 -35.85 7.87
N VAL A 428 26.07 -36.63 6.79
CA VAL A 428 26.98 -37.79 6.76
C VAL A 428 28.41 -37.32 6.54
N GLY A 429 28.67 -36.57 5.47
CA GLY A 429 29.99 -36.10 5.08
C GLY A 429 30.36 -34.69 5.58
N GLY A 430 29.47 -34.04 6.32
CA GLY A 430 29.55 -32.62 6.65
C GLY A 430 29.01 -31.76 5.49
N CYS A 431 28.56 -30.55 5.80
CA CYS A 431 28.02 -29.65 4.78
C CYS A 431 28.17 -28.17 5.12
N VAL A 432 28.03 -27.34 4.08
CA VAL A 432 27.77 -25.90 4.21
C VAL A 432 26.41 -25.62 3.57
N ALA A 433 25.52 -24.97 4.30
CA ALA A 433 24.18 -24.66 3.83
C ALA A 433 23.79 -23.22 4.14
N LEU A 434 23.00 -22.61 3.25
CA LEU A 434 22.33 -21.35 3.50
C LEU A 434 20.93 -21.64 4.05
N LEU A 435 20.66 -21.16 5.26
CA LEU A 435 19.37 -21.26 5.92
C LEU A 435 18.72 -19.88 6.00
N ILE A 436 17.47 -19.76 5.61
CA ILE A 436 16.67 -18.55 5.74
C ILE A 436 15.33 -18.93 6.36
N TYR A 437 15.02 -18.42 7.55
CA TYR A 437 13.78 -18.73 8.24
C TYR A 437 13.01 -17.46 8.60
N GLU A 438 11.67 -17.57 8.63
CA GLU A 438 10.76 -16.50 9.05
C GLU A 438 10.67 -16.43 10.58
N LYS A 439 10.72 -17.58 11.25
CA LYS A 439 10.66 -17.70 12.72
C LYS A 439 11.54 -18.83 13.22
N ALA A 440 12.15 -18.64 14.38
CA ALA A 440 12.96 -19.67 15.02
C ALA A 440 12.13 -20.93 15.33
N VAL A 441 12.73 -22.09 15.13
CA VAL A 441 12.10 -23.41 15.34
C VAL A 441 11.79 -23.66 16.82
N ARG A 442 10.79 -24.50 17.09
CA ARG A 442 10.45 -24.98 18.44
C ARG A 442 10.97 -26.41 18.60
N PHE A 443 11.95 -26.60 19.48
CA PHE A 443 12.45 -27.93 19.82
C PHE A 443 11.39 -28.75 20.57
N LEU A 444 11.31 -30.05 20.26
CA LEU A 444 10.30 -30.96 20.81
C LEU A 444 10.83 -31.84 21.95
N CYS A 445 12.13 -31.81 22.18
CA CYS A 445 12.79 -32.37 23.34
C CYS A 445 13.67 -31.29 23.96
N ASP A 446 13.60 -31.14 25.28
CA ASP A 446 14.53 -30.27 26.02
C ASP A 446 15.92 -30.93 26.00
N GLU A 447 16.94 -30.21 25.53
CA GLU A 447 18.36 -30.58 25.73
C GLU A 447 18.84 -30.20 27.13
#